data_AF-A0A941R0S9-F1
#
_entry.id   AF-A0A941R0S9-F1
#
_cell.length_a   1.000
_cell.length_b   1.000
_cell.length_c   1.000
_cell.angle_alpha   90.00
_cell.angle_beta   90.00
_cell.angle_gamma   90.00
#
_symmetry.space_group_name_H-M   'P 1'
#
loop_
_entity.id
_entity.type
_entity.pdbx_description
1 polymer ?
#
loop_
_entity_poly.entity_id
_entity_poly.type
_entity_poly.pdbx_seq_one_letter_code
_entity_poly.pdbx_strand_id
1 'polypeptide(L)'
;MGKFSYVLKNTLLNMRRSPLLVFATIIAVLVSSFLVFTTLSARSIVENNTLRWQNGIHVVVFLDDRVTTTAHKQLETSLEDYPEVRTVDYFSKPEAEEEFKVLFKDQPELLAEVDYEILPAS
;
A
#
# COMPACT_ATOMS: atom_id res chain seq x y z
N MET A 1 43.47 -11.17 -28.31
CA MET A 1 43.13 -10.83 -26.92
C MET A 1 42.73 -9.36 -26.87
N GLY A 2 41.49 -9.05 -26.45
CA GLY A 2 40.90 -7.72 -26.60
C GLY A 2 41.50 -6.69 -25.64
N LYS A 3 41.61 -5.43 -26.09
CA LYS A 3 42.05 -4.28 -25.28
C LYS A 3 41.28 -4.17 -23.95
N PHE A 4 40.01 -4.58 -23.95
CA PHE A 4 39.16 -4.63 -22.76
C PHE A 4 39.70 -5.55 -21.67
N SER A 5 40.17 -6.75 -22.01
CA SER A 5 40.72 -7.69 -21.02
C SER A 5 42.06 -7.22 -20.48
N TYR A 6 42.84 -6.47 -21.27
CA TYR A 6 44.09 -5.87 -20.84
C TYR A 6 43.86 -4.78 -19.79
N VAL A 7 42.91 -3.87 -20.05
CA VAL A 7 42.56 -2.79 -19.11
C VAL A 7 41.99 -3.38 -17.81
N LEU A 8 41.06 -4.35 -17.89
CA LEU A 8 40.49 -4.98 -16.70
C LEU A 8 41.54 -5.69 -15.85
N LYS A 9 42.46 -6.43 -16.50
CA LYS A 9 43.55 -7.15 -15.82
C LYS A 9 44.52 -6.19 -15.14
N ASN A 10 44.89 -5.09 -15.81
CA ASN A 10 45.77 -4.08 -15.23
C ASN A 10 45.09 -3.34 -14.06
N THR A 11 43.81 -3.00 -14.17
CA THR A 11 43.05 -2.36 -13.07
C THR A 11 42.96 -3.27 -11.85
N LEU A 12 42.64 -4.55 -12.03
CA LEU A 12 42.62 -5.55 -10.95
C LEU A 12 44.00 -5.73 -10.29
N LEU A 13 45.06 -5.78 -11.09
CA LEU A 13 46.44 -5.85 -10.57
C LEU A 13 46.83 -4.60 -9.79
N ASN A 14 46.37 -3.42 -10.23
CA ASN A 14 46.65 -2.16 -9.55
C ASN A 14 45.82 -1.98 -8.27
N MET A 15 44.55 -2.41 -8.27
CA MET A 15 43.70 -2.43 -7.07
C MET A 15 44.29 -3.30 -5.95
N ARG A 16 44.87 -4.45 -6.30
CA ARG A 16 45.52 -5.35 -5.33
C ARG A 16 46.75 -4.73 -4.67
N ARG A 17 47.40 -3.74 -5.30
CA ARG A 17 48.58 -3.05 -4.73
C ARG A 17 48.21 -1.99 -3.68
N SER A 18 46.98 -1.52 -3.65
CA SER A 18 46.53 -0.48 -2.71
C SER A 18 45.12 -0.75 -2.19
N PRO A 19 44.94 -1.82 -1.38
CA PRO A 19 43.61 -2.27 -0.96
C PRO A 19 42.87 -1.25 -0.09
N LEU A 20 43.57 -0.45 0.71
CA LEU A 20 42.96 0.59 1.56
C LEU A 20 42.24 1.67 0.76
N LEU A 21 42.89 2.18 -0.30
CA LEU A 21 42.30 3.20 -1.18
C LEU A 21 41.08 2.66 -1.90
N VAL A 22 41.17 1.43 -2.42
CA VAL A 22 40.05 0.75 -3.08
C VAL A 22 38.88 0.59 -2.12
N PHE A 23 39.13 0.15 -0.89
CA PHE A 23 38.08 -0.03 0.11
C PHE A 23 37.40 1.30 0.46
N ALA A 24 38.19 2.36 0.67
CA ALA A 24 37.66 3.70 0.92
C ALA A 24 36.77 4.20 -0.22
N THR A 25 37.19 4.00 -1.48
CA THR A 25 36.38 4.39 -2.65
C THR A 25 35.09 3.58 -2.78
N ILE A 26 35.12 2.27 -2.48
CA ILE A 26 33.93 1.42 -2.49
C ILE A 26 32.92 1.90 -1.44
N ILE A 27 33.38 2.20 -0.22
CA ILE A 27 32.53 2.74 0.84
C ILE A 27 31.90 4.08 0.41
N ALA A 28 32.69 4.99 -0.17
CA ALA A 28 32.19 6.29 -0.61
C ALA A 28 31.07 6.15 -1.68
N VAL A 29 31.24 5.22 -2.63
CA VAL A 29 30.22 4.92 -3.65
C VAL A 29 28.99 4.29 -3.00
N LEU A 30 29.15 3.37 -2.06
CA LEU A 30 28.04 2.74 -1.33
C LEU A 30 27.21 3.77 -0.56
N VAL A 31 27.85 4.67 0.19
CA VAL A 31 27.17 5.73 0.94
C VAL A 31 26.39 6.64 -0.01
N SER A 32 27.01 7.03 -1.12
CA SER A 32 26.36 7.87 -2.14
C SER A 32 25.14 7.18 -2.76
N SER A 33 25.28 5.90 -3.12
CA SER A 33 24.18 5.09 -3.66
C SER A 33 23.08 4.87 -2.64
N PHE A 34 23.42 4.70 -1.37
CA PHE A 34 22.44 4.50 -0.29
C PHE A 34 21.59 5.75 -0.05
N LEU A 35 22.19 6.95 -0.12
CA LEU A 35 21.44 8.21 -0.04
C LEU A 35 20.45 8.36 -1.20
N VAL A 36 20.87 8.04 -2.42
CA VAL A 36 19.99 8.05 -3.59
C VAL A 36 18.88 7.01 -3.45
N PHE A 37 19.23 5.79 -3.07
CA PHE A 37 18.26 4.70 -2.84
C PHE A 37 17.24 5.10 -1.78
N THR A 38 17.67 5.65 -0.65
CA THR A 38 16.77 6.09 0.42
C THR A 38 15.82 7.19 -0.06
N THR A 39 16.31 8.14 -0.85
CA THR A 39 15.49 9.23 -1.41
C THR A 39 14.44 8.69 -2.39
N LEU A 40 14.80 7.75 -3.25
CA LEU A 40 13.89 7.12 -4.21
C LEU A 40 12.88 6.20 -3.50
N SER A 41 13.34 5.39 -2.55
CA SER A 41 12.50 4.49 -1.75
C SER A 41 11.53 5.27 -0.87
N ALA A 42 11.94 6.39 -0.29
CA ALA A 42 11.04 7.26 0.48
C ALA A 42 9.86 7.76 -0.37
N ARG A 43 10.09 8.15 -1.64
CA ARG A 43 9.01 8.51 -2.56
C ARG A 43 8.05 7.34 -2.79
N SER A 44 8.57 6.13 -3.04
CA SER A 44 7.74 4.95 -3.24
C SER A 44 6.95 4.56 -1.98
N ILE A 45 7.55 4.66 -0.80
CA ILE A 45 6.87 4.38 0.49
C ILE A 45 5.77 5.41 0.77
N VAL A 46 6.04 6.69 0.47
CA VAL A 46 5.05 7.76 0.60
C VAL A 46 3.93 7.55 -0.41
N GLU A 47 4.21 7.31 -1.69
CA GLU A 47 3.16 7.05 -2.69
C GLU A 47 2.31 5.83 -2.32
N ASN A 48 2.92 4.74 -1.83
CA ASN A 48 2.18 3.51 -1.50
C ASN A 48 1.37 3.61 -0.18
N ASN A 49 1.78 4.44 0.79
CA ASN A 49 1.02 4.64 2.05
C ASN A 49 0.07 5.84 2.01
N THR A 50 0.34 6.86 1.19
CA THR A 50 -0.48 8.07 1.14
C THR A 50 -1.68 7.91 0.20
N LEU A 51 -1.74 6.88 -0.64
CA LEU A 51 -2.98 6.51 -1.35
C LEU A 51 -4.15 6.22 -0.38
N ARG A 52 -3.86 5.76 0.84
CA ARG A 52 -4.89 5.55 1.88
C ARG A 52 -5.38 6.85 2.53
N TRP A 53 -4.66 7.96 2.36
CA TRP A 53 -4.98 9.27 2.96
C TRP A 53 -5.33 10.35 1.91
N GLN A 54 -5.01 10.13 0.63
CA GLN A 54 -5.31 11.04 -0.48
C GLN A 54 -6.69 10.80 -1.12
N ASN A 55 -7.37 9.68 -0.81
CA ASN A 55 -8.66 9.34 -1.46
C ASN A 55 -9.90 10.01 -0.85
N GLY A 56 -9.73 10.91 0.11
CA GLY A 56 -10.84 11.60 0.77
C GLY A 56 -11.25 10.94 2.09
N ILE A 57 -11.98 11.69 2.90
CA ILE A 57 -12.58 11.19 4.13
C ILE A 57 -13.65 10.18 3.70
N HIS A 58 -13.47 8.91 4.07
CA HIS A 58 -14.49 7.88 3.86
C HIS A 58 -15.34 7.81 5.12
N VAL A 59 -16.65 7.99 4.96
CA VAL A 59 -17.62 7.86 6.04
C VAL A 59 -18.43 6.60 5.76
N VAL A 60 -18.40 5.65 6.68
CA VAL A 60 -19.21 4.42 6.60
C VAL A 60 -20.45 4.63 7.45
N VAL A 61 -21.64 4.45 6.87
CA VAL A 61 -22.92 4.64 7.54
C VAL A 61 -23.62 3.30 7.68
N PHE A 62 -23.47 2.65 8.84
CA PHE A 62 -24.12 1.36 9.08
C PHE A 62 -25.64 1.50 9.11
N LEU A 63 -26.31 0.69 8.29
CA LEU A 63 -27.75 0.68 8.09
C LEU A 63 -28.43 -0.32 9.03
N ASP A 64 -29.60 0.05 9.51
CA ASP A 64 -30.43 -0.81 10.35
C ASP A 64 -31.32 -1.71 9.48
N ASP A 65 -31.32 -3.02 9.78
CA ASP A 65 -32.09 -4.05 9.07
C ASP A 65 -33.60 -3.91 9.22
N ARG A 66 -34.05 -3.17 10.24
CA ARG A 66 -35.48 -2.94 10.50
C ARG A 66 -36.07 -1.92 9.52
N VAL A 67 -35.22 -1.25 8.74
CA VAL A 67 -35.61 -0.22 7.78
C VAL A 67 -35.83 -0.86 6.40
N THR A 68 -36.84 -0.38 5.68
CA THR A 68 -37.15 -0.91 4.34
C THR A 68 -36.05 -0.53 3.35
N THR A 69 -35.81 -1.40 2.37
CA THR A 69 -34.87 -1.14 1.26
C THR A 69 -35.20 0.13 0.48
N THR A 70 -36.46 0.58 0.51
CA THR A 70 -36.88 1.87 -0.06
C THR A 70 -36.29 3.06 0.71
N ALA A 71 -36.26 3.01 2.03
CA ALA A 71 -35.71 4.09 2.84
C ALA A 71 -34.18 4.13 2.76
N HIS A 72 -33.50 2.98 2.59
CA HIS A 72 -32.06 2.96 2.30
C HIS A 72 -31.74 3.66 0.97
N LYS A 73 -32.50 3.37 -0.09
CA LYS A 73 -32.32 4.06 -1.39
C LYS A 73 -32.59 5.56 -1.31
N GLN A 74 -33.58 5.98 -0.52
CA GLN A 74 -33.84 7.40 -0.31
C GLN A 74 -32.67 8.10 0.41
N LEU A 75 -32.05 7.42 1.38
CA LEU A 75 -30.85 7.92 2.05
C LEU A 75 -29.67 8.02 1.07
N GLU A 76 -29.45 6.99 0.25
CA GLU A 76 -28.42 6.96 -0.79
C GLU A 76 -28.55 8.17 -1.73
N THR A 77 -29.72 8.38 -2.34
CA THR A 77 -29.98 9.53 -3.21
C THR A 77 -29.80 10.86 -2.48
N SER A 78 -30.22 10.96 -1.21
CA SER A 78 -30.03 12.18 -0.43
C SER A 78 -28.56 12.50 -0.15
N LEU A 79 -27.70 11.47 -0.05
CA LEU A 79 -26.26 11.65 0.15
C LEU A 79 -25.56 12.03 -1.16
N GLU A 80 -26.00 11.47 -2.29
CA GLU A 80 -25.49 11.83 -3.62
C GLU A 80 -25.75 13.30 -3.99
N ASP A 81 -26.83 13.88 -3.48
CA ASP A 81 -27.21 15.28 -3.71
C ASP A 81 -26.32 16.29 -2.96
N TYR A 82 -25.51 15.84 -1.98
CA TYR A 82 -24.65 16.74 -1.21
C TYR A 82 -23.42 17.17 -1.99
N PRO A 83 -23.14 18.48 -2.11
CA PRO A 83 -22.00 18.97 -2.89
C PRO A 83 -20.63 18.56 -2.30
N GLU A 84 -20.59 18.20 -1.01
CA GLU A 84 -19.41 17.69 -0.33
C GLU A 84 -19.16 16.19 -0.57
N VAL A 85 -20.15 15.46 -1.08
CA VAL A 85 -20.08 14.02 -1.32
C VAL A 85 -19.72 13.78 -2.78
N ARG A 86 -18.63 13.04 -3.00
CA ARG A 86 -18.16 12.72 -4.36
C ARG A 86 -18.78 11.43 -4.90
N THR A 87 -18.93 10.43 -4.03
CA THR A 87 -19.34 9.07 -4.37
C THR A 87 -20.11 8.48 -3.19
N VAL A 88 -21.16 7.71 -3.48
CA VAL A 88 -21.91 6.91 -2.53
C VAL A 88 -21.96 5.50 -3.11
N ASP A 89 -21.58 4.51 -2.30
CA ASP A 89 -21.57 3.11 -2.69
C ASP A 89 -22.33 2.32 -1.63
N TYR A 90 -23.41 1.65 -2.03
CA TYR A 90 -24.16 0.78 -1.14
C TYR A 90 -23.47 -0.58 -1.00
N PHE A 91 -23.16 -0.97 0.23
CA PHE A 91 -22.56 -2.26 0.57
C PHE A 91 -23.61 -3.17 1.22
N SER A 92 -23.90 -4.28 0.56
CA SER A 92 -24.82 -5.29 1.06
C SER A 92 -24.19 -6.18 2.13
N LYS A 93 -25.01 -6.86 2.94
CA LYS A 93 -24.51 -7.81 3.95
C LYS A 93 -23.61 -8.92 3.39
N PRO A 94 -23.93 -9.56 2.24
CA PRO A 94 -23.05 -10.57 1.66
C PRO A 94 -21.69 -9.98 1.23
N GLU A 95 -21.67 -8.76 0.71
CA GLU A 95 -20.43 -8.07 0.35
C GLU A 95 -19.60 -7.72 1.60
N ALA A 96 -20.26 -7.30 2.68
CA ALA A 96 -19.61 -7.05 3.98
C ALA A 96 -19.01 -8.34 4.56
N GLU A 97 -19.67 -9.49 4.40
CA GLU A 97 -19.12 -10.80 4.79
C GLU A 97 -17.87 -11.17 3.97
N GLU A 98 -17.89 -10.97 2.65
CA GLU A 98 -16.74 -11.22 1.79
C GLU A 98 -15.56 -10.31 2.14
N GLU A 99 -15.82 -9.02 2.35
CA GLU A 99 -14.80 -8.06 2.78
C GLU A 99 -14.21 -8.45 4.14
N PHE A 100 -15.04 -8.83 5.11
CA PHE A 100 -14.60 -9.28 6.43
C PHE A 100 -13.65 -10.48 6.33
N LYS A 101 -13.99 -11.48 5.50
CA LYS A 101 -13.13 -12.65 5.27
C LYS A 101 -11.79 -12.28 4.64
N VAL A 102 -11.77 -11.30 3.74
CA VAL A 102 -10.53 -10.83 3.11
C VAL A 102 -9.67 -10.04 4.09
N LEU A 103 -10.27 -9.15 4.89
CA LEU A 103 -9.57 -8.32 5.88
C LEU A 103 -8.95 -9.15 7.01
N PHE A 104 -9.66 -10.18 7.48
CA PHE A 104 -9.24 -11.01 8.61
C PHE A 104 -8.72 -12.40 8.18
N LYS A 105 -8.34 -12.58 6.91
CA LYS A 105 -7.82 -13.85 6.37
C LYS A 105 -6.66 -14.46 7.17
N ASP A 106 -5.85 -13.62 7.80
CA ASP A 106 -4.67 -14.02 8.58
C ASP A 106 -5.02 -14.32 10.05
N GLN A 107 -6.29 -14.19 10.44
CA GLN A 107 -6.81 -14.37 11.80
C GLN A 107 -7.96 -15.41 11.79
N PRO A 108 -7.65 -16.70 11.61
CA PRO A 108 -8.65 -17.75 11.46
C PRO A 108 -9.55 -17.93 12.70
N GLU A 109 -9.06 -17.56 13.88
CA GLU A 109 -9.83 -17.58 15.12
C GLU A 109 -11.00 -16.58 15.08
N LEU A 110 -10.78 -15.37 14.54
CA LEU A 110 -11.85 -14.37 14.38
C LEU A 110 -12.87 -14.80 13.32
N LEU A 111 -12.41 -15.39 12.21
CA LEU A 111 -13.30 -15.86 11.16
C LEU A 111 -14.21 -17.02 11.60
N ALA A 112 -13.80 -17.78 12.62
CA ALA A 112 -14.55 -18.91 13.14
C ALA A 112 -15.57 -18.52 14.22
N GLU A 113 -15.34 -17.42 14.94
CA GLU A 113 -16.17 -16.98 16.07
C GLU A 113 -17.21 -15.92 15.68
N VAL A 114 -17.00 -15.22 14.57
CA VAL A 114 -17.91 -14.16 14.12
C VAL A 114 -19.18 -14.75 13.50
N ASP A 115 -20.32 -14.26 13.98
CA ASP A 115 -21.60 -14.42 13.30
C ASP A 115 -21.65 -13.42 12.13
N TYR A 116 -21.83 -13.91 10.91
CA TYR A 116 -21.86 -13.05 9.72
C TYR A 116 -23.24 -12.41 9.50
N GLU A 117 -24.31 -12.93 10.13
CA GLU A 117 -25.66 -12.37 9.98
C GLU A 117 -25.83 -11.01 10.68
N ILE A 118 -25.01 -10.77 11.71
CA ILE A 118 -25.01 -9.50 12.46
C ILE A 118 -24.29 -8.36 11.72
N LEU A 119 -23.60 -8.65 10.61
CA LEU A 119 -22.95 -7.62 9.80
C LEU A 119 -24.04 -6.74 9.15
N PRO A 120 -24.07 -5.43 9.43
CA PRO A 120 -25.02 -4.52 8.82
C PRO A 120 -24.64 -4.23 7.36
N ALA A 121 -25.62 -3.83 6.56
CA ALA A 121 -25.35 -3.13 5.30
C ALA A 121 -24.80 -1.71 5.61
N SER A 122 -24.12 -1.08 4.65
CA SER A 122 -23.55 0.27 4.83
C SER A 122 -23.60 1.13 3.59
#